data_AF-A0A7I4BAQ0-F1
#
_entry.id   AF-A0A7I4BAQ0-F1
#
_cell.length_a   1.000
_cell.length_b   1.000
_cell.length_c   1.000
_cell.angle_alpha   90.00
_cell.angle_beta   90.00
_cell.angle_gamma   90.00
#
_symmetry.space_group_name_H-M   'P 1'
#
loop_
_entity.id
_entity.type
_entity.pdbx_description
1 polymer ?
#
loop_
_entity_poly.entity_id
_entity_poly.type
_entity_poly.pdbx_seq_one_letter_code
_entity_poly.pdbx_strand_id
1 'polypeptide(L)'
;MELCATSVYQLKNVECAITAEPTALMAKSYLEVTGQETVPFGDGYLSFEDTGVASETCEELFTPSAPHIGLSLGGVEIIANGSGSHHQLRKLNTRIELMQSATSKCGGVYMYANQQGCDGGRLYYDGCACIMVNGDVVAQGSQFSMKDVEVVTACVDLDAVSSFRGTISSLREQASQEPRTPSIAVKFKLSRPMNMANHFPSLPIKVRYHDPYEEIALGPACWLWDYLRRSGATGYLLPLSGGADSSSVAAIVGCMCQLVVKAVREGDKQVIADAIRMGNYRNDEVPESADEFAQRLLHTVYMGTENSSHATRDRAKRLAGEIGASHLNVNIDVVVKALLTLFESVFPGRKLRYKVHGGTQTENLALQNIQARIRMVIAFMLASLMPWVRSKPGFLLVLGSANVDEGLRGYLTKYDCSSADINPIGGISKGDIRAFLRWGALNLGYGTLAEVEGAPPTAELEPITVKYTQTDEIDMGMTYEELGMYGRLRKIFRCGPVSMFENLCIRWHGRLTPAEVAQKVKDFFKYYSINRHKMTTLTPSYHAENYSPEDNRYDLRQFLYNTRWPWQFRRIDQLVDKYETSMPEPLTEFRQHMQPTAAEAAAPNSTGLGVPAASSGNPQASGNLQK
;
A
#
# COMPACT_ATOMS: atom_id res chain seq x y z
N MET A 1 23.53 -16.17 15.87
CA MET A 1 22.46 -15.59 16.72
C MET A 1 22.77 -15.63 18.22
N GLU A 2 23.91 -16.15 18.67
CA GLU A 2 24.33 -16.11 20.09
C GLU A 2 25.17 -14.88 20.50
N LEU A 3 25.46 -13.95 19.58
CA LEU A 3 26.36 -12.80 19.83
C LEU A 3 25.64 -11.46 20.07
N CYS A 4 24.33 -11.36 19.85
CA CYS A 4 23.54 -10.15 20.17
C CYS A 4 22.71 -10.29 21.46
N ALA A 5 22.54 -11.51 21.99
CA ALA A 5 21.88 -11.74 23.28
C ALA A 5 22.87 -11.75 24.45
N THR A 6 24.19 -11.72 24.21
CA THR A 6 25.21 -11.72 25.27
C THR A 6 25.74 -10.32 25.62
N SER A 7 25.54 -9.31 24.78
CA SER A 7 26.01 -7.94 25.06
C SER A 7 25.08 -7.12 25.95
N VAL A 8 23.79 -7.49 26.06
CA VAL A 8 22.86 -6.86 27.04
C VAL A 8 23.07 -7.41 28.47
N TYR A 9 23.74 -8.55 28.61
CA TYR A 9 23.93 -9.22 29.92
C TYR A 9 25.28 -8.94 30.60
N GLN A 10 26.13 -8.05 30.06
CA GLN A 10 27.42 -7.69 30.66
C GLN A 10 27.49 -6.30 31.32
N LEU A 11 26.41 -5.53 31.37
CA LEU A 11 26.36 -4.27 32.12
C LEU A 11 26.10 -4.52 33.62
N LYS A 12 26.98 -5.29 34.28
CA LYS A 12 26.83 -5.61 35.70
C LYS A 12 27.38 -4.57 36.67
N ASN A 13 27.95 -3.45 36.21
CA ASN A 13 28.51 -2.40 37.08
C ASN A 13 28.48 -1.01 36.41
N VAL A 14 27.30 -0.49 36.09
CA VAL A 14 27.16 0.94 35.75
C VAL A 14 26.87 1.70 37.04
N GLU A 15 27.90 2.26 37.67
CA GLU A 15 27.73 3.32 38.67
C GLU A 15 27.27 4.59 37.95
N CYS A 16 25.96 4.83 37.89
CA CYS A 16 25.41 6.12 37.48
C CYS A 16 25.67 7.13 38.60
N ALA A 17 26.59 8.08 38.36
CA ALA A 17 26.70 9.26 39.20
C ALA A 17 25.42 10.09 39.05
N ILE A 18 24.71 10.29 40.17
CA ILE A 18 23.40 10.94 40.23
C ILE A 18 23.57 12.45 39.96
N THR A 19 23.39 12.87 38.71
CA THR A 19 22.89 14.21 38.39
C THR A 19 21.37 14.22 38.61
N ALA A 20 20.78 15.37 38.90
CA ALA A 20 19.37 15.55 39.31
C ALA A 20 18.36 15.29 38.16
N GLU A 21 18.44 14.12 37.55
CA GLU A 21 17.64 13.69 36.41
C GLU A 21 16.46 12.81 36.86
N PRO A 22 15.32 12.87 36.16
CA PRO A 22 14.17 12.03 36.45
C PRO A 22 14.56 10.54 36.38
N THR A 23 14.26 9.80 37.44
CA THR A 23 14.48 8.35 37.53
C THR A 23 13.15 7.61 37.61
N ALA A 24 13.08 6.43 37.00
CA ALA A 24 11.94 5.54 37.07
C ALA A 24 12.25 4.33 37.96
N LEU A 25 11.28 3.89 38.75
CA LEU A 25 11.37 2.66 39.54
C LEU A 25 11.27 1.44 38.62
N MET A 26 12.19 0.50 38.77
CA MET A 26 12.17 -0.76 38.02
C MET A 26 11.14 -1.72 38.62
N ALA A 27 10.47 -2.49 37.77
CA ALA A 27 9.61 -3.56 38.25
C ALA A 27 10.45 -4.61 39.00
N LYS A 28 9.86 -5.25 40.02
CA LYS A 28 10.55 -6.19 40.91
C LYS A 28 11.31 -7.29 40.16
N SER A 29 10.73 -7.81 39.08
CA SER A 29 11.36 -8.83 38.23
C SER A 29 12.68 -8.36 37.59
N TYR A 30 12.81 -7.08 37.26
CA TYR A 30 14.06 -6.53 36.75
C TYR A 30 15.05 -6.27 37.89
N LEU A 31 14.61 -5.72 39.02
CA LEU A 31 15.45 -5.53 40.20
C LEU A 31 16.10 -6.85 40.65
N GLU A 32 15.33 -7.94 40.70
CA GLU A 32 15.84 -9.27 41.08
C GLU A 32 16.94 -9.78 40.13
N VAL A 33 16.94 -9.36 38.87
CA VAL A 33 17.91 -9.78 37.85
C VAL A 33 19.10 -8.82 37.74
N THR A 34 18.84 -7.52 37.71
CA THR A 34 19.85 -6.48 37.45
C THR A 34 20.46 -5.91 38.72
N GLY A 35 19.78 -6.05 39.87
CA GLY A 35 20.16 -5.40 41.13
C GLY A 35 19.91 -3.89 41.15
N GLN A 36 19.26 -3.33 40.13
CA GLN A 36 19.00 -1.88 40.01
C GLN A 36 17.57 -1.55 40.44
N GLU A 37 17.42 -0.65 41.42
CA GLU A 37 16.12 -0.18 41.91
C GLU A 37 15.52 0.89 40.99
N THR A 38 16.37 1.76 40.45
CA THR A 38 15.98 2.84 39.54
C THR A 38 16.86 2.90 38.31
N VAL A 39 16.34 3.52 37.26
CA VAL A 39 17.09 3.87 36.04
C VAL A 39 16.77 5.29 35.59
N PRO A 40 17.68 5.99 34.89
CA PRO A 40 17.35 7.24 34.22
C PRO A 40 16.21 7.07 33.22
N PHE A 41 15.28 8.01 33.17
CA PHE A 41 14.13 7.97 32.26
C PHE A 41 13.80 9.36 31.72
N GLY A 42 13.89 9.54 30.40
CA GLY A 42 13.56 10.78 29.71
C GLY A 42 14.50 11.04 28.53
N ASP A 43 14.55 12.31 28.12
CA ASP A 43 15.36 12.76 26.99
C ASP A 43 16.83 12.88 27.40
N GLY A 44 17.70 12.21 26.66
CA GLY A 44 19.13 12.19 26.91
C GLY A 44 19.86 11.33 25.89
N TYR A 45 21.18 11.21 26.05
CA TYR A 45 22.00 10.33 25.23
C TYR A 45 22.99 9.52 26.07
N LEU A 46 23.50 8.44 25.49
CA LEU A 46 24.57 7.63 26.07
C LEU A 46 25.92 8.21 25.65
N SER A 47 26.73 8.57 26.63
CA SER A 47 28.11 9.04 26.42
C SER A 47 29.07 7.90 26.70
N PHE A 48 29.53 7.24 25.63
CA PHE A 48 30.57 6.22 25.70
C PHE A 48 31.95 6.88 25.83
N GLU A 49 32.99 6.08 26.09
CA GLU A 49 34.36 6.62 26.20
C GLU A 49 34.90 7.22 24.89
N ASP A 50 34.29 6.86 23.76
CA ASP A 50 34.76 7.20 22.41
C ASP A 50 33.70 7.80 21.49
N THR A 51 32.42 7.85 21.87
CA THR A 51 31.36 8.45 21.05
C THR A 51 30.07 8.72 21.85
N GLY A 52 29.17 9.53 21.28
CA GLY A 52 27.82 9.74 21.79
C GLY A 52 26.78 9.00 20.94
N VAL A 53 25.88 8.26 21.59
CA VAL A 53 24.76 7.56 20.93
C VAL A 53 23.43 8.00 21.52
N ALA A 54 22.50 8.40 20.68
CA ALA A 54 21.13 8.73 21.09
C ALA A 54 20.09 7.94 20.30
N SER A 55 18.87 7.90 20.84
CA SER A 55 17.72 7.34 20.15
C SER A 55 16.84 8.45 19.59
N GLU A 56 16.27 8.20 18.42
CA GLU A 56 15.11 8.91 17.88
C GLU A 56 14.02 7.85 17.64
N THR A 57 12.75 8.19 17.76
CA THR A 57 11.66 7.21 17.63
C THR A 57 10.77 7.55 16.45
N CYS A 58 10.78 6.69 15.43
CA CYS A 58 9.86 6.68 14.30
C CYS A 58 9.53 8.09 13.75
N GLU A 59 8.34 8.62 14.05
CA GLU A 59 7.82 9.90 13.56
C GLU A 59 8.63 11.12 13.99
N GLU A 60 9.47 11.04 15.03
CA GLU A 60 10.29 12.16 15.51
C GLU A 60 11.17 12.75 14.41
N LEU A 61 11.70 11.92 13.51
CA LEU A 61 12.47 12.32 12.32
C LEU A 61 11.74 13.35 11.44
N PHE A 62 10.41 13.25 11.37
CA PHE A 62 9.57 14.01 10.44
C PHE A 62 9.10 15.34 11.04
N THR A 63 9.41 15.60 12.30
CA THR A 63 8.95 16.81 12.99
C THR A 63 9.80 18.03 12.62
N PRO A 64 9.22 19.25 12.61
CA PRO A 64 9.97 20.45 12.24
C PRO A 64 11.21 20.73 13.10
N SER A 65 11.18 20.29 14.35
CA SER A 65 12.27 20.43 15.33
C SER A 65 12.68 19.04 15.82
N ALA A 66 13.08 18.17 14.89
CA ALA A 66 13.42 16.79 15.17
C ALA A 66 14.57 16.66 16.19
N PRO A 67 14.53 15.69 17.13
CA PRO A 67 15.51 15.54 18.20
C PRO A 67 16.97 15.43 17.73
N HIS A 68 17.22 14.78 16.59
CA HIS A 68 18.58 14.65 16.06
C HIS A 68 19.28 15.99 15.84
N ILE A 69 18.56 17.09 15.63
CA ILE A 69 19.14 18.42 15.43
C ILE A 69 19.86 18.86 16.71
N GLY A 70 19.14 18.94 17.84
CA GLY A 70 19.70 19.33 19.13
C GLY A 70 20.75 18.33 19.63
N LEU A 71 20.49 17.03 19.47
CA LEU A 71 21.43 15.97 19.83
C LEU A 71 22.77 16.10 19.06
N SER A 72 22.71 16.35 17.75
CA SER A 72 23.92 16.52 16.93
C SER A 72 24.68 17.79 17.30
N LEU A 73 23.98 18.90 17.57
CA LEU A 73 24.58 20.14 18.07
C LEU A 73 25.22 19.94 19.46
N GLY A 74 24.62 19.09 20.29
CA GLY A 74 25.17 18.64 21.57
C GLY A 74 26.36 17.67 21.46
N GLY A 75 26.78 17.32 20.24
CA GLY A 75 27.97 16.49 19.98
C GLY A 75 27.70 15.00 19.81
N VAL A 76 26.44 14.54 19.85
CA VAL A 76 26.09 13.14 19.57
C VAL A 76 26.46 12.80 18.13
N GLU A 77 27.17 11.70 17.90
CA GLU A 77 27.65 11.30 16.58
C GLU A 77 26.79 10.21 15.94
N ILE A 78 26.10 9.40 16.75
CA ILE A 78 25.27 8.28 16.28
C ILE A 78 23.83 8.47 16.75
N ILE A 79 22.90 8.50 15.80
CA ILE A 79 21.45 8.52 16.06
C ILE A 79 20.86 7.18 15.61
N ALA A 80 20.18 6.48 16.51
CA ALA A 80 19.47 5.25 16.21
C ALA A 80 17.96 5.50 16.19
N ASN A 81 17.31 5.25 15.04
CA ASN A 81 15.88 5.35 14.86
C ASN A 81 15.21 3.98 14.79
N GLY A 82 14.43 3.65 15.82
CA GLY A 82 13.53 2.49 15.83
C GLY A 82 12.15 2.88 15.32
N SER A 83 11.65 2.15 14.31
CA SER A 83 10.43 2.50 13.58
C SER A 83 9.41 1.37 13.46
N GLY A 84 8.15 1.78 13.35
CA GLY A 84 7.00 0.98 12.90
C GLY A 84 6.33 1.64 11.69
N SER A 85 7.10 1.93 10.64
CA SER A 85 6.62 2.61 9.44
C SER A 85 6.08 1.59 8.44
N HIS A 86 4.77 1.62 8.22
CA HIS A 86 4.10 0.77 7.24
C HIS A 86 4.38 1.23 5.79
N HIS A 87 4.24 0.27 4.87
CA HIS A 87 4.27 0.48 3.43
C HIS A 87 3.18 1.45 3.02
N GLN A 88 3.58 2.39 2.17
CA GLN A 88 2.69 3.17 1.35
C GLN A 88 3.37 3.22 -0.01
N LEU A 89 2.60 2.98 -1.05
CA LEU A 89 3.12 2.91 -2.42
C LEU A 89 3.89 4.20 -2.74
N ARG A 90 5.14 4.07 -3.21
CA ARG A 90 6.05 5.18 -3.56
C ARG A 90 6.54 6.05 -2.38
N LYS A 91 6.38 5.64 -1.12
CA LYS A 91 6.77 6.47 0.06
C LYS A 91 8.25 6.37 0.43
N LEU A 92 8.96 5.32 0.00
CA LEU A 92 10.31 5.03 0.50
C LEU A 92 11.30 6.18 0.26
N ASN A 93 11.22 6.84 -0.90
CA ASN A 93 12.10 7.97 -1.23
C ASN A 93 12.02 9.09 -0.19
N THR A 94 10.82 9.47 0.25
CA THR A 94 10.66 10.52 1.28
C THR A 94 11.35 10.13 2.59
N ARG A 95 11.30 8.85 2.97
CA ARG A 95 11.97 8.36 4.18
C ARG A 95 13.50 8.47 4.04
N ILE A 96 14.04 7.96 2.93
CA ILE A 96 15.48 8.02 2.64
C ILE A 96 15.96 9.48 2.57
N GLU A 97 15.25 10.35 1.85
CA GLU A 97 15.59 11.76 1.69
C GLU A 97 15.66 12.50 3.03
N LEU A 98 14.75 12.21 3.97
CA LEU A 98 14.76 12.83 5.30
C LEU A 98 15.94 12.36 6.15
N MET A 99 16.24 11.06 6.15
CA MET A 99 17.40 10.52 6.87
C MET A 99 18.72 11.01 6.28
N GLN A 100 18.81 11.11 4.95
CA GLN A 100 19.96 11.70 4.26
C GLN A 100 20.08 13.18 4.62
N SER A 101 18.97 13.93 4.62
CA SER A 101 18.95 15.35 5.00
C SER A 101 19.44 15.57 6.43
N ALA A 102 19.03 14.70 7.37
CA ALA A 102 19.46 14.75 8.77
C ALA A 102 20.99 14.66 8.89
N THR A 103 21.61 13.67 8.25
CA THR A 103 23.07 13.47 8.32
C THR A 103 23.87 14.41 7.42
N SER A 104 23.34 14.83 6.28
CA SER A 104 23.99 15.84 5.42
C SER A 104 24.08 17.20 6.09
N LYS A 105 23.06 17.59 6.89
CA LYS A 105 23.02 18.88 7.58
C LYS A 105 23.85 18.88 8.86
N CYS A 106 23.69 17.84 9.67
CA CYS A 106 24.28 17.80 11.02
C CYS A 106 25.63 17.07 11.06
N GLY A 107 25.97 16.28 10.04
CA GLY A 107 27.00 15.24 10.14
C GLY A 107 26.59 14.14 11.12
N GLY A 108 27.27 13.00 11.04
CA GLY A 108 27.04 11.86 11.93
C GLY A 108 26.51 10.62 11.22
N VAL A 109 26.25 9.60 12.03
CA VAL A 109 25.74 8.30 11.64
C VAL A 109 24.27 8.23 12.00
N TYR A 110 23.43 7.82 11.06
CA TYR A 110 22.01 7.57 11.31
C TYR A 110 21.69 6.12 10.98
N MET A 111 21.30 5.37 12.01
CA MET A 111 20.92 3.98 11.92
C MET A 111 19.40 3.88 11.98
N TYR A 112 18.79 3.32 10.95
CA TYR A 112 17.35 3.14 10.88
C TYR A 112 17.01 1.66 10.90
N ALA A 113 16.12 1.27 11.82
CA ALA A 113 15.55 -0.06 11.91
C ALA A 113 14.03 0.03 11.90
N ASN A 114 13.38 -0.84 11.14
CA ASN A 114 11.93 -0.87 11.01
C ASN A 114 11.42 -2.29 11.13
N GLN A 115 10.18 -2.43 11.60
CA GLN A 115 9.46 -3.67 11.48
C GLN A 115 9.35 -4.10 10.01
N GLN A 116 9.33 -5.41 9.75
CA GLN A 116 9.12 -5.98 8.44
C GLN A 116 8.06 -7.08 8.50
N GLY A 117 7.12 -7.07 7.56
CA GLY A 117 6.03 -8.06 7.49
C GLY A 117 4.67 -7.50 7.91
N CYS A 118 3.66 -8.37 7.92
CA CYS A 118 2.37 -8.13 8.56
C CYS A 118 2.50 -8.37 10.07
N ASP A 119 1.81 -7.65 10.94
CA ASP A 119 1.86 -7.82 12.40
C ASP A 119 0.55 -8.31 13.03
N GLY A 120 -0.42 -8.67 12.19
CA GLY A 120 -1.77 -9.07 12.61
C GLY A 120 -2.88 -8.15 12.09
N GLY A 121 -2.52 -7.13 11.30
CA GLY A 121 -3.49 -6.23 10.67
C GLY A 121 -3.40 -6.17 9.15
N ARG A 122 -4.02 -5.13 8.61
CA ARG A 122 -4.02 -4.82 7.18
C ARG A 122 -2.76 -4.10 6.69
N LEU A 123 -1.91 -3.67 7.63
CA LEU A 123 -0.67 -2.98 7.33
C LEU A 123 0.41 -4.01 7.07
N TYR A 124 1.27 -3.69 6.11
CA TYR A 124 2.54 -4.37 5.92
C TYR A 124 3.64 -3.37 6.25
N TYR A 125 4.59 -3.76 7.10
CA TYR A 125 5.74 -2.95 7.44
C TYR A 125 6.86 -3.30 6.47
N ASP A 126 7.40 -2.28 5.79
CA ASP A 126 8.27 -2.47 4.63
C ASP A 126 9.75 -2.47 4.97
N GLY A 127 10.13 -2.71 6.23
CA GLY A 127 11.52 -2.85 6.63
C GLY A 127 12.38 -1.70 6.11
N CYS A 128 13.32 -2.04 5.21
CA CYS A 128 14.30 -1.13 4.62
C CYS A 128 15.20 -0.49 5.70
N ALA A 129 15.70 -1.32 6.63
CA ALA A 129 16.72 -0.91 7.57
C ALA A 129 17.93 -0.32 6.81
N CYS A 130 18.45 0.81 7.24
CA CYS A 130 19.54 1.47 6.54
C CYS A 130 20.50 2.19 7.48
N ILE A 131 21.73 2.38 7.03
CA ILE A 131 22.76 3.11 7.76
C ILE A 131 23.26 4.22 6.85
N MET A 132 23.30 5.44 7.39
CA MET A 132 23.77 6.63 6.68
C MET A 132 24.91 7.29 7.44
N VAL A 133 25.84 7.88 6.70
CA VAL A 133 26.99 8.60 7.25
C VAL A 133 27.16 9.89 6.47
N ASN A 134 27.03 11.04 7.13
CA ASN A 134 27.25 12.37 6.54
C ASN A 134 26.50 12.62 5.21
N GLY A 135 25.29 12.06 5.05
CA GLY A 135 24.47 12.18 3.85
C GLY A 135 24.50 10.99 2.91
N ASP A 136 25.52 10.14 3.01
CA ASP A 136 25.68 8.97 2.18
C ASP A 136 25.02 7.73 2.80
N VAL A 137 24.27 6.97 2.00
CA VAL A 137 23.77 5.65 2.41
C VAL A 137 24.90 4.65 2.25
N VAL A 138 25.27 3.94 3.32
CA VAL A 138 26.38 2.97 3.30
C VAL A 138 25.89 1.53 3.41
N ALA A 139 24.66 1.32 3.88
CA ALA A 139 24.01 0.01 3.90
C ALA A 139 22.49 0.15 3.81
N GLN A 140 21.84 -0.77 3.09
CA GLN A 140 20.40 -0.79 2.90
C GLN A 140 19.90 -2.25 2.86
N GLY A 141 18.93 -2.56 3.70
CA GLY A 141 18.22 -3.84 3.74
C GLY A 141 17.16 -3.96 2.65
N SER A 142 16.34 -4.99 2.78
CA SER A 142 15.24 -5.29 1.87
C SER A 142 14.01 -4.46 2.22
N GLN A 143 13.23 -4.03 1.22
CA GLN A 143 11.91 -3.43 1.47
C GLN A 143 10.83 -4.52 1.67
N PHE A 144 10.94 -5.61 0.91
CA PHE A 144 10.02 -6.74 0.98
C PHE A 144 10.82 -8.03 1.04
N SER A 145 10.54 -8.88 2.02
CA SER A 145 11.27 -10.14 2.18
C SER A 145 10.46 -11.13 3.03
N MET A 146 10.66 -12.42 2.75
CA MET A 146 10.04 -13.53 3.49
C MET A 146 10.78 -13.86 4.79
N LYS A 147 11.93 -13.21 5.05
CA LYS A 147 12.73 -13.43 6.25
C LYS A 147 12.10 -12.73 7.44
N ASP A 148 11.94 -13.46 8.54
CA ASP A 148 11.45 -12.90 9.81
C ASP A 148 12.48 -11.97 10.46
N VAL A 149 13.78 -12.16 10.19
CA VAL A 149 14.86 -11.32 10.72
C VAL A 149 15.86 -11.00 9.62
N GLU A 150 16.09 -9.71 9.39
CA GLU A 150 17.18 -9.19 8.56
C GLU A 150 18.03 -8.23 9.41
N VAL A 151 19.35 -8.39 9.37
CA VAL A 151 20.30 -7.54 10.09
C VAL A 151 21.20 -6.85 9.09
N VAL A 152 21.22 -5.52 9.13
CA VAL A 152 22.04 -4.66 8.27
C VAL A 152 23.18 -4.10 9.11
N THR A 153 24.41 -4.23 8.63
CA THR A 153 25.62 -3.76 9.33
C THR A 153 26.51 -2.93 8.42
N ALA A 154 27.18 -1.94 8.97
CA ALA A 154 28.22 -1.16 8.29
C ALA A 154 29.40 -0.91 9.25
N CYS A 155 30.60 -0.78 8.70
CA CYS A 155 31.77 -0.30 9.43
C CYS A 155 31.90 1.20 9.16
N VAL A 156 31.95 2.02 10.20
CA VAL A 156 32.00 3.48 10.07
C VAL A 156 33.22 4.02 10.80
N ASP A 157 33.92 4.94 10.13
CA ASP A 157 35.00 5.73 10.72
C ASP A 157 34.43 7.00 11.36
N LEU A 158 34.52 7.11 12.68
CA LEU A 158 34.01 8.28 13.42
C LEU A 158 34.91 9.51 13.25
N ASP A 159 36.18 9.34 12.90
CA ASP A 159 37.06 10.47 12.59
C ASP A 159 36.57 11.20 11.32
N ALA A 160 35.94 10.48 10.38
CA ALA A 160 35.30 11.06 9.21
C ALA A 160 34.07 11.91 9.57
N VAL A 161 33.30 11.53 10.60
CA VAL A 161 32.19 12.33 11.14
C VAL A 161 32.71 13.62 11.76
N SER A 162 33.71 13.49 12.64
CA SER A 162 34.35 14.63 13.30
C SER A 162 34.97 15.60 12.28
N SER A 163 35.66 15.06 11.26
CA SER A 163 36.23 15.85 10.16
C SER A 163 35.15 16.57 9.36
N PHE A 164 34.08 15.88 8.96
CA PHE A 164 32.96 16.47 8.22
C PHE A 164 32.34 17.65 8.96
N ARG A 165 32.01 17.47 10.25
CA ARG A 165 31.49 18.54 11.11
C ARG A 165 32.48 19.71 11.24
N GLY A 166 33.78 19.43 11.32
CA GLY A 166 34.85 20.43 11.35
C GLY A 166 34.91 21.32 10.11
N THR A 167 34.43 20.85 8.95
CA THR A 167 34.35 21.68 7.73
C THR A 167 33.22 22.72 7.77
N ILE A 168 32.21 22.53 8.63
CA ILE A 168 31.00 23.35 8.69
C ILE A 168 31.13 24.37 9.83
N SER A 169 31.74 25.52 9.55
CA SER A 169 32.00 26.53 10.58
C SER A 169 30.73 27.04 11.28
N SER A 170 29.62 27.17 10.58
CA SER A 170 28.34 27.64 11.12
C SER A 170 27.68 26.65 12.10
N LEU A 171 28.04 25.36 12.06
CA LEU A 171 27.56 24.35 13.00
C LEU A 171 28.07 24.66 14.42
N ARG A 172 29.31 25.15 14.53
CA ARG A 172 29.94 25.51 15.82
C ARG A 172 29.23 26.65 16.53
N GLU A 173 28.80 27.66 15.78
CA GLU A 173 28.07 28.80 16.32
C GLU A 173 26.72 28.35 16.90
N GLN A 174 25.96 27.53 16.16
CA GLN A 174 24.70 26.98 16.67
C GLN A 174 24.91 26.05 17.87
N ALA A 175 25.92 25.19 17.83
CA ALA A 175 26.25 24.29 18.94
C ALA A 175 26.60 25.07 20.23
N SER A 176 27.21 26.25 20.12
CA SER A 176 27.51 27.11 21.28
C SER A 176 26.27 27.66 21.99
N GLN A 177 25.14 27.73 21.28
CA GLN A 177 23.86 28.24 21.80
C GLN A 177 22.90 27.10 22.20
N GLU A 178 23.24 25.85 21.88
CA GLU A 178 22.37 24.71 22.14
C GLU A 178 22.33 24.41 23.65
N PRO A 179 21.14 24.26 24.25
CA PRO A 179 21.02 23.81 25.62
C PRO A 179 21.67 22.45 25.82
N ARG A 180 22.35 22.27 26.96
CA ARG A 180 23.05 21.01 27.23
C ARG A 180 22.04 19.88 27.46
N THR A 181 22.02 18.90 26.56
CA THR A 181 21.23 17.68 26.72
C THR A 181 21.81 16.80 27.83
N PRO A 182 20.97 16.22 28.71
CA PRO A 182 21.38 15.19 29.68
C PRO A 182 22.13 14.03 29.03
N SER A 183 23.11 13.48 29.75
CA SER A 183 23.95 12.38 29.24
C SER A 183 24.22 11.34 30.32
N ILE A 184 24.09 10.07 29.96
CA ILE A 184 24.41 8.95 30.83
C ILE A 184 25.79 8.41 30.43
N ALA A 185 26.76 8.51 31.34
CA ALA A 185 28.11 8.00 31.10
C ALA A 185 28.11 6.46 31.09
N VAL A 186 28.63 5.87 30.01
CA VAL A 186 28.79 4.43 29.84
C VAL A 186 30.28 4.11 29.75
N LYS A 187 30.81 3.38 30.74
CA LYS A 187 32.22 2.95 30.79
C LYS A 187 32.48 1.80 29.81
N PHE A 188 32.35 2.10 28.52
CA PHE A 188 32.50 1.16 27.42
C PHE A 188 32.99 1.90 26.17
N LYS A 189 33.86 1.26 25.38
CA LYS A 189 34.26 1.74 24.05
C LYS A 189 33.47 1.02 22.98
N LEU A 190 32.76 1.77 22.16
CA LEU A 190 31.95 1.21 21.08
C LEU A 190 32.81 0.86 19.85
N SER A 191 33.85 1.66 19.59
CA SER A 191 34.80 1.44 18.51
C SER A 191 35.76 0.30 18.83
N ARG A 192 36.29 -0.31 17.77
CA ARG A 192 37.38 -1.28 17.85
C ARG A 192 38.61 -0.71 17.15
N PRO A 193 39.83 -1.04 17.58
CA PRO A 193 41.03 -0.64 16.86
C PRO A 193 40.93 -1.10 15.41
N MET A 194 41.22 -0.19 14.48
CA MET A 194 41.17 -0.48 13.05
C MET A 194 42.13 -1.63 12.75
N ASN A 195 41.60 -2.73 12.20
CA ASN A 195 42.40 -3.86 11.76
C ASN A 195 42.45 -3.85 10.23
N MET A 196 43.60 -3.44 9.70
CA MET A 196 43.89 -3.33 8.26
C MET A 196 43.70 -4.64 7.49
N ALA A 197 43.61 -5.79 8.17
CA ALA A 197 43.38 -7.07 7.52
C ALA A 197 41.90 -7.33 7.17
N ASN A 198 40.93 -6.79 7.93
CA ASN A 198 39.52 -7.23 7.84
C ASN A 198 38.44 -6.15 8.08
N HIS A 199 38.77 -4.91 8.45
CA HIS A 199 37.76 -3.88 8.73
C HIS A 199 38.04 -2.61 7.95
N PHE A 200 37.39 -2.48 6.79
CA PHE A 200 37.37 -1.25 5.99
C PHE A 200 36.06 -0.51 6.21
N PRO A 201 36.07 0.84 6.28
CA PRO A 201 34.85 1.62 6.27
C PRO A 201 33.96 1.24 5.09
N SER A 202 32.67 1.06 5.35
CA SER A 202 31.68 0.77 4.33
C SER A 202 31.59 1.95 3.36
N LEU A 203 31.70 1.66 2.07
CA LEU A 203 31.63 2.69 1.03
C LEU A 203 30.18 3.12 0.78
N PRO A 204 29.94 4.36 0.32
CA PRO A 204 28.65 4.79 -0.14
C PRO A 204 28.07 3.86 -1.22
N ILE A 205 26.79 3.56 -1.11
CA ILE A 205 26.03 2.76 -2.07
C ILE A 205 24.94 3.61 -2.72
N LYS A 206 24.60 3.27 -3.96
CA LYS A 206 23.41 3.82 -4.61
C LYS A 206 22.16 3.23 -3.94
N VAL A 207 21.25 4.10 -3.53
CA VAL A 207 19.96 3.67 -2.96
C VAL A 207 19.18 2.88 -3.99
N ARG A 208 18.67 1.72 -3.56
CA ARG A 208 17.80 0.87 -4.36
C ARG A 208 16.34 1.22 -4.07
N TYR A 209 15.61 1.52 -5.14
CA TYR A 209 14.17 1.71 -5.13
C TYR A 209 13.53 0.70 -6.05
N HIS A 210 12.35 0.22 -5.67
CA HIS A 210 11.51 -0.59 -6.54
C HIS A 210 10.67 0.32 -7.43
N ASP A 211 10.38 -0.15 -8.66
CA ASP A 211 9.35 0.49 -9.46
C ASP A 211 7.99 0.33 -8.77
N PRO A 212 7.02 1.24 -8.95
CA PRO A 212 5.71 1.13 -8.29
C PRO A 212 5.00 -0.22 -8.55
N TYR A 213 5.19 -0.79 -9.74
CA TYR A 213 4.59 -2.08 -10.10
C TYR A 213 5.31 -3.27 -9.47
N GLU A 214 6.61 -3.13 -9.21
CA GLU A 214 7.37 -4.09 -8.43
C GLU A 214 6.98 -4.01 -6.95
N GLU A 215 6.74 -2.81 -6.39
CA GLU A 215 6.17 -2.66 -5.04
C GLU A 215 4.80 -3.35 -4.92
N ILE A 216 3.95 -3.24 -5.95
CA ILE A 216 2.64 -3.93 -6.02
C ILE A 216 2.80 -5.45 -6.11
N ALA A 217 3.84 -5.93 -6.78
CA ALA A 217 4.12 -7.36 -6.85
C ALA A 217 4.57 -7.90 -5.48
N LEU A 218 5.51 -7.20 -4.83
CA LEU A 218 6.24 -7.70 -3.67
C LEU A 218 5.51 -7.46 -2.33
N GLY A 219 5.01 -6.24 -2.09
CA GLY A 219 4.40 -5.87 -0.80
C GLY A 219 3.16 -6.70 -0.47
N PRO A 220 2.12 -6.65 -1.31
CA PRO A 220 0.95 -7.52 -1.19
C PRO A 220 1.29 -9.02 -1.16
N ALA A 221 2.30 -9.49 -1.90
CA ALA A 221 2.72 -10.89 -1.89
C ALA A 221 3.29 -11.32 -0.53
N CYS A 222 4.21 -10.54 0.04
CA CYS A 222 4.76 -10.81 1.37
C CYS A 222 3.68 -10.67 2.46
N TRP A 223 2.74 -9.73 2.31
CA TRP A 223 1.60 -9.60 3.23
C TRP A 223 0.68 -10.82 3.20
N LEU A 224 0.39 -11.34 2.01
CA LEU A 224 -0.38 -12.58 1.85
C LEU A 224 0.36 -13.75 2.50
N TRP A 225 1.66 -13.91 2.25
CA TRP A 225 2.47 -14.96 2.87
C TRP A 225 2.35 -14.96 4.41
N ASP A 226 2.51 -13.79 5.03
CA ASP A 226 2.36 -13.65 6.48
C ASP A 226 0.94 -13.95 6.96
N TYR A 227 -0.08 -13.50 6.23
CA TYR A 227 -1.47 -13.80 6.54
C TYR A 227 -1.74 -15.31 6.50
N LEU A 228 -1.24 -16.00 5.47
CA LEU A 228 -1.47 -17.43 5.30
C LEU A 228 -0.77 -18.22 6.39
N ARG A 229 0.53 -17.95 6.61
CA ARG A 229 1.31 -18.73 7.56
C ARG A 229 0.84 -18.56 9.01
N ARG A 230 0.29 -17.39 9.34
CA ARG A 230 -0.15 -17.06 10.72
C ARG A 230 -1.63 -17.35 10.99
N SER A 231 -2.49 -17.39 9.97
CA SER A 231 -3.92 -17.68 10.14
C SER A 231 -4.25 -19.15 10.39
N GLY A 232 -3.32 -20.06 10.07
CA GLY A 232 -3.57 -21.50 10.10
C GLY A 232 -4.34 -22.04 8.89
N ALA A 233 -4.71 -21.18 7.93
CA ALA A 233 -5.28 -21.60 6.66
C ALA A 233 -4.27 -22.39 5.82
N THR A 234 -4.78 -23.16 4.85
CA THR A 234 -3.98 -24.04 3.98
C THR A 234 -3.90 -23.55 2.53
N GLY A 235 -4.52 -22.41 2.23
CA GLY A 235 -4.45 -21.79 0.92
C GLY A 235 -5.48 -20.67 0.75
N TYR A 236 -5.71 -20.31 -0.50
CA TYR A 236 -6.60 -19.25 -0.93
C TYR A 236 -7.67 -19.77 -1.89
N LEU A 237 -8.83 -19.13 -1.85
CA LEU A 237 -9.84 -19.23 -2.90
C LEU A 237 -10.07 -17.85 -3.53
N LEU A 238 -9.89 -17.77 -4.85
CA LEU A 238 -10.08 -16.54 -5.62
C LEU A 238 -11.18 -16.72 -6.68
N PRO A 239 -12.30 -15.98 -6.57
CA PRO A 239 -13.22 -15.77 -7.68
C PRO A 239 -12.51 -15.07 -8.85
N LEU A 240 -12.11 -15.84 -9.87
CA LEU A 240 -11.32 -15.35 -10.99
C LEU A 240 -12.24 -15.04 -12.17
N SER A 241 -12.45 -13.75 -12.46
CA SER A 241 -13.38 -13.30 -13.51
C SER A 241 -12.74 -13.16 -14.90
N GLY A 242 -11.41 -13.18 -15.00
CA GLY A 242 -10.70 -12.88 -16.26
C GLY A 242 -10.70 -11.39 -16.62
N GLY A 243 -11.10 -10.53 -15.68
CA GLY A 243 -10.93 -9.08 -15.72
C GLY A 243 -9.67 -8.62 -14.98
N ALA A 244 -9.36 -7.32 -15.07
CA ALA A 244 -8.12 -6.74 -14.57
C ALA A 244 -7.85 -7.04 -13.08
N ASP A 245 -8.84 -6.81 -12.22
CA ASP A 245 -8.63 -6.80 -10.77
C ASP A 245 -8.44 -8.22 -10.20
N SER A 246 -9.27 -9.19 -10.61
CA SER A 246 -9.08 -10.57 -10.16
C SER A 246 -7.81 -11.19 -10.74
N SER A 247 -7.40 -10.77 -11.95
CA SER A 247 -6.15 -11.21 -12.57
C SER A 247 -4.92 -10.64 -11.85
N SER A 248 -4.97 -9.40 -11.36
CA SER A 248 -3.87 -8.84 -10.56
C SER A 248 -3.72 -9.54 -9.22
N VAL A 249 -4.83 -9.87 -8.53
CA VAL A 249 -4.80 -10.70 -7.31
C VAL A 249 -4.15 -12.06 -7.58
N ALA A 250 -4.54 -12.74 -8.67
CA ALA A 250 -3.94 -14.01 -9.06
C ALA A 250 -2.42 -13.88 -9.29
N ALA A 251 -2.00 -12.85 -10.03
CA ALA A 251 -0.60 -12.58 -10.31
C ALA A 251 0.22 -12.29 -9.04
N ILE A 252 -0.34 -11.57 -8.07
CA ILE A 252 0.29 -11.31 -6.76
C ILE A 252 0.48 -12.62 -5.98
N VAL A 253 -0.50 -13.51 -5.96
CA VAL A 253 -0.34 -14.84 -5.32
C VAL A 253 0.70 -15.69 -6.07
N GLY A 254 0.75 -15.60 -7.40
CA GLY A 254 1.81 -16.22 -8.20
C GLY A 254 3.20 -15.68 -7.83
N CYS A 255 3.34 -14.35 -7.69
CA CYS A 255 4.58 -13.72 -7.23
C CYS A 255 4.98 -14.19 -5.82
N MET A 256 4.00 -14.29 -4.89
CA MET A 256 4.23 -14.87 -3.57
C MET A 256 4.83 -16.28 -3.66
N CYS A 257 4.29 -17.14 -4.53
CA CYS A 257 4.82 -18.49 -4.73
C CYS A 257 6.25 -18.48 -5.28
N GLN A 258 6.56 -17.57 -6.22
CA GLN A 258 7.91 -17.39 -6.75
C GLN A 258 8.91 -16.96 -5.65
N LEU A 259 8.51 -16.03 -4.77
CA LEU A 259 9.32 -15.59 -3.64
C LEU A 259 9.57 -16.69 -2.62
N VAL A 260 8.55 -17.51 -2.32
CA VAL A 260 8.67 -18.65 -1.41
C VAL A 260 9.66 -19.68 -1.95
N VAL A 261 9.51 -20.08 -3.22
CA VAL A 261 10.43 -21.05 -3.84
C VAL A 261 11.86 -20.52 -3.90
N LYS A 262 12.03 -19.21 -4.14
CA LYS A 262 13.35 -18.57 -4.05
C LYS A 262 13.93 -18.70 -2.64
N ALA A 263 13.18 -18.37 -1.60
CA ALA A 263 13.64 -18.48 -0.21
C ALA A 263 13.91 -19.94 0.23
N VAL A 264 13.13 -20.91 -0.27
CA VAL A 264 13.40 -22.35 -0.08
C VAL A 264 14.74 -22.73 -0.70
N ARG A 265 15.04 -22.28 -1.92
CA ARG A 265 16.33 -22.53 -2.58
C ARG A 265 17.51 -21.86 -1.88
N GLU A 266 17.27 -20.72 -1.23
CA GLU A 266 18.25 -20.03 -0.39
C GLU A 266 18.44 -20.70 1.00
N GLY A 267 17.66 -21.73 1.32
CA GLY A 267 17.79 -22.50 2.56
C GLY A 267 17.15 -21.83 3.78
N ASP A 268 16.16 -20.95 3.59
CA ASP A 268 15.45 -20.33 4.71
C ASP A 268 14.62 -21.37 5.46
N LYS A 269 15.08 -21.73 6.67
CA LYS A 269 14.48 -22.80 7.47
C LYS A 269 13.03 -22.54 7.86
N GLN A 270 12.69 -21.28 8.15
CA GLN A 270 11.34 -20.93 8.58
C GLN A 270 10.40 -21.01 7.38
N VAL A 271 10.80 -20.44 6.23
CA VAL A 271 10.00 -20.49 5.01
C VAL A 271 9.81 -21.93 4.54
N ILE A 272 10.84 -22.77 4.62
CA ILE A 272 10.73 -24.20 4.30
C ILE A 272 9.71 -24.89 5.19
N ALA A 273 9.78 -24.72 6.52
CA ALA A 273 8.84 -25.34 7.45
C ALA A 273 7.39 -24.90 7.19
N ASP A 274 7.19 -23.60 6.95
CA ASP A 274 5.88 -23.03 6.64
C ASP A 274 5.34 -23.54 5.29
N ALA A 275 6.18 -23.60 4.25
CA ALA A 275 5.81 -24.10 2.94
C ALA A 275 5.43 -25.58 2.97
N ILE A 276 6.18 -26.41 3.69
CA ILE A 276 5.88 -27.84 3.91
C ILE A 276 4.49 -27.99 4.54
N ARG A 277 4.22 -27.24 5.61
CA ARG A 277 2.94 -27.26 6.33
C ARG A 277 1.77 -26.87 5.42
N MET A 278 1.88 -25.73 4.74
CA MET A 278 0.78 -25.18 3.94
C MET A 278 0.53 -25.98 2.66
N GLY A 279 1.58 -26.40 1.97
CA GLY A 279 1.48 -27.25 0.78
C GLY A 279 1.11 -28.71 1.08
N ASN A 280 1.12 -29.10 2.36
CA ASN A 280 0.91 -30.48 2.82
C ASN A 280 1.88 -31.44 2.11
N TYR A 281 3.16 -31.09 2.10
CA TYR A 281 4.24 -31.93 1.58
C TYR A 281 4.53 -33.08 2.55
N ARG A 282 5.04 -34.20 2.04
CA ARG A 282 5.33 -35.41 2.82
C ARG A 282 6.77 -35.85 2.57
N ASN A 283 7.32 -36.71 3.42
CA ASN A 283 8.63 -37.34 3.22
C ASN A 283 9.77 -36.33 2.96
N ASP A 284 9.79 -35.22 3.70
CA ASP A 284 10.78 -34.15 3.57
C ASP A 284 10.84 -33.47 2.17
N GLU A 285 9.78 -33.62 1.37
CA GLU A 285 9.60 -32.88 0.12
C GLU A 285 9.46 -31.37 0.38
N VAL A 286 10.00 -30.57 -0.53
CA VAL A 286 9.87 -29.11 -0.53
C VAL A 286 9.35 -28.64 -1.90
N PRO A 287 8.76 -27.44 -1.99
CA PRO A 287 8.34 -26.89 -3.27
C PRO A 287 9.51 -26.80 -4.27
N GLU A 288 9.39 -27.46 -5.42
CA GLU A 288 10.42 -27.45 -6.47
C GLU A 288 10.28 -26.24 -7.39
N SER A 289 9.03 -25.85 -7.68
CA SER A 289 8.67 -24.77 -8.59
C SER A 289 7.45 -23.99 -8.09
N ALA A 290 7.33 -22.74 -8.57
CA ALA A 290 6.30 -21.82 -8.10
C ALA A 290 4.89 -22.25 -8.54
N ASP A 291 4.76 -22.83 -9.72
CA ASP A 291 3.52 -23.36 -10.28
C ASP A 291 3.02 -24.60 -9.53
N GLU A 292 3.92 -25.50 -9.14
CA GLU A 292 3.59 -26.67 -8.31
C GLU A 292 3.09 -26.24 -6.92
N PHE A 293 3.77 -25.26 -6.31
CA PHE A 293 3.34 -24.71 -5.04
C PHE A 293 1.99 -23.98 -5.15
N ALA A 294 1.81 -23.17 -6.20
CA ALA A 294 0.55 -22.49 -6.48
C ALA A 294 -0.61 -23.47 -6.72
N GLN A 295 -0.36 -24.64 -7.32
CA GLN A 295 -1.37 -25.68 -7.52
C GLN A 295 -1.95 -26.19 -6.20
N ARG A 296 -1.14 -26.21 -5.15
CA ARG A 296 -1.53 -26.66 -3.82
C ARG A 296 -2.22 -25.59 -2.99
N LEU A 297 -1.84 -24.33 -3.18
CA LEU A 297 -2.30 -23.21 -2.35
C LEU A 297 -3.41 -22.37 -2.99
N LEU A 298 -3.36 -22.11 -4.29
CA LEU A 298 -4.27 -21.19 -4.96
C LEU A 298 -5.38 -21.95 -5.70
N HIS A 299 -6.59 -21.84 -5.18
CA HIS A 299 -7.79 -22.33 -5.82
C HIS A 299 -8.50 -21.18 -6.52
N THR A 300 -8.70 -21.29 -7.82
CA THR A 300 -9.43 -20.27 -8.58
C THR A 300 -10.76 -20.83 -9.08
N VAL A 301 -11.78 -19.99 -9.13
CA VAL A 301 -13.09 -20.38 -9.67
C VAL A 301 -13.64 -19.28 -10.57
N TYR A 302 -13.92 -19.64 -11.83
CA TYR A 302 -14.71 -18.81 -12.74
C TYR A 302 -16.19 -19.18 -12.58
N MET A 303 -17.04 -18.19 -12.28
CA MET A 303 -18.47 -18.37 -12.04
C MET A 303 -19.30 -17.67 -13.12
N GLY A 304 -19.47 -18.37 -14.25
CA GLY A 304 -20.16 -17.87 -15.43
C GLY A 304 -21.68 -18.02 -15.38
N THR A 305 -22.36 -17.22 -16.20
CA THR A 305 -23.80 -17.29 -16.49
C THR A 305 -24.01 -17.35 -18.00
N GLU A 306 -25.27 -17.45 -18.44
CA GLU A 306 -25.65 -17.38 -19.85
C GLU A 306 -25.21 -16.07 -20.55
N ASN A 307 -24.90 -15.02 -19.77
CA ASN A 307 -24.43 -13.73 -20.27
C ASN A 307 -22.90 -13.62 -20.34
N SER A 308 -22.16 -14.59 -19.78
CA SER A 308 -20.70 -14.53 -19.70
C SER A 308 -20.04 -14.92 -21.03
N SER A 309 -19.00 -14.18 -21.43
CA SER A 309 -18.33 -14.42 -22.71
C SER A 309 -17.34 -15.58 -22.65
N HIS A 310 -17.11 -16.21 -23.80
CA HIS A 310 -16.06 -17.22 -23.94
C HIS A 310 -14.67 -16.62 -23.65
N ALA A 311 -14.47 -15.35 -23.97
CA ALA A 311 -13.19 -14.66 -23.84
C ALA A 311 -12.78 -14.45 -22.37
N THR A 312 -13.68 -14.00 -21.50
CA THR A 312 -13.37 -13.84 -20.06
C THR A 312 -13.04 -15.17 -19.40
N ARG A 313 -13.82 -16.21 -19.73
CA ARG A 313 -13.60 -17.58 -19.27
C ARG A 313 -12.25 -18.15 -19.69
N ASP A 314 -11.87 -17.95 -20.95
CA ASP A 314 -10.59 -18.45 -21.47
C ASP A 314 -9.40 -17.72 -20.86
N ARG A 315 -9.48 -16.41 -20.69
CA ARG A 315 -8.43 -15.64 -20.00
C ARG A 315 -8.25 -16.11 -18.56
N ALA A 316 -9.34 -16.29 -17.82
CA ALA A 316 -9.29 -16.81 -16.45
C ALA A 316 -8.61 -18.19 -16.40
N LYS A 317 -8.99 -19.10 -17.30
CA LYS A 317 -8.41 -20.45 -17.38
C LYS A 317 -6.91 -20.43 -17.73
N ARG A 318 -6.51 -19.64 -18.73
CA ARG A 318 -5.10 -19.55 -19.15
C ARG A 318 -4.23 -18.92 -18.09
N LEU A 319 -4.65 -17.81 -17.50
CA LEU A 319 -3.91 -17.18 -16.41
C LEU A 319 -3.74 -18.11 -15.21
N ALA A 320 -4.82 -18.81 -14.82
CA ALA A 320 -4.72 -19.82 -13.76
C ALA A 320 -3.71 -20.93 -14.12
N GLY A 321 -3.68 -21.36 -15.38
CA GLY A 321 -2.69 -22.32 -15.89
C GLY A 321 -1.25 -21.79 -15.87
N GLU A 322 -1.02 -20.56 -16.31
CA GLU A 322 0.31 -19.91 -16.29
C GLU A 322 0.87 -19.77 -14.87
N ILE A 323 0.00 -19.51 -13.89
CA ILE A 323 0.38 -19.42 -12.46
C ILE A 323 0.56 -20.82 -11.84
N GLY A 324 -0.07 -21.86 -12.40
CA GLY A 324 -0.16 -23.19 -11.79
C GLY A 324 -1.35 -23.37 -10.84
N ALA A 325 -2.26 -22.39 -10.74
CA ALA A 325 -3.41 -22.43 -9.85
C ALA A 325 -4.39 -23.56 -10.18
N SER A 326 -5.05 -24.09 -9.15
CA SER A 326 -6.07 -25.11 -9.34
C SER A 326 -7.42 -24.49 -9.71
N HIS A 327 -7.82 -24.64 -10.96
CA HIS A 327 -8.93 -23.89 -11.55
C HIS A 327 -10.23 -24.69 -11.68
N LEU A 328 -11.35 -24.06 -11.32
CA LEU A 328 -12.70 -24.55 -11.53
C LEU A 328 -13.49 -23.59 -12.43
N ASN A 329 -14.40 -24.15 -13.21
CA ASN A 329 -15.37 -23.39 -13.98
C ASN A 329 -16.77 -23.88 -13.61
N VAL A 330 -17.60 -22.98 -13.08
CA VAL A 330 -18.93 -23.29 -12.55
C VAL A 330 -19.96 -22.40 -13.24
N ASN A 331 -21.01 -23.00 -13.77
CA ASN A 331 -22.18 -22.27 -14.23
C ASN A 331 -23.15 -22.06 -13.05
N ILE A 332 -23.56 -20.82 -12.79
CA ILE A 332 -24.43 -20.47 -11.65
C ILE A 332 -25.90 -20.25 -12.04
N ASP A 333 -26.27 -20.41 -13.32
CA ASP A 333 -27.61 -20.13 -13.84
C ASP A 333 -28.68 -20.97 -13.13
N VAL A 334 -28.36 -22.21 -12.76
CA VAL A 334 -29.30 -23.09 -12.04
C VAL A 334 -29.70 -22.48 -10.68
N VAL A 335 -28.74 -21.93 -9.94
CA VAL A 335 -28.96 -21.31 -8.63
C VAL A 335 -29.68 -19.98 -8.78
N VAL A 336 -29.31 -19.18 -9.78
CA VAL A 336 -29.97 -17.91 -10.10
C VAL A 336 -31.44 -18.17 -10.46
N LYS A 337 -31.71 -19.10 -11.38
CA LYS A 337 -33.07 -19.46 -11.82
C LYS A 337 -33.91 -19.95 -10.66
N ALA A 338 -33.36 -20.79 -9.76
CA ALA A 338 -34.08 -21.25 -8.58
C ALA A 338 -34.55 -20.10 -7.67
N LEU A 339 -33.70 -19.09 -7.41
CA LEU A 339 -34.10 -17.92 -6.62
C LEU A 339 -35.13 -17.04 -7.32
N LEU A 340 -35.02 -16.88 -8.64
CA LEU A 340 -36.01 -16.12 -9.43
C LEU A 340 -37.36 -16.83 -9.46
N THR A 341 -37.39 -18.16 -9.64
CA THR A 341 -38.61 -18.96 -9.56
C THR A 341 -39.25 -18.87 -8.18
N LEU A 342 -38.46 -18.90 -7.11
CA LEU A 342 -38.96 -18.69 -5.76
C LEU A 342 -39.62 -17.30 -5.63
N PHE A 343 -38.97 -16.24 -6.10
CA PHE A 343 -39.55 -14.89 -6.08
C PHE A 343 -40.89 -14.81 -6.84
N GLU A 344 -40.94 -15.37 -8.05
CA GLU A 344 -42.16 -15.42 -8.87
C GLU A 344 -43.29 -16.23 -8.21
N SER A 345 -42.95 -17.28 -7.45
CA SER A 345 -43.93 -18.06 -6.70
C SER A 345 -44.56 -17.29 -5.51
N VAL A 346 -43.78 -16.42 -4.86
CA VAL A 346 -44.24 -15.58 -3.74
C VAL A 346 -45.03 -14.37 -4.25
N PHE A 347 -44.64 -13.83 -5.42
CA PHE A 347 -45.29 -12.68 -6.06
C PHE A 347 -45.80 -13.01 -7.47
N PRO A 348 -46.90 -13.78 -7.61
CA PRO A 348 -47.43 -14.16 -8.91
C PRO A 348 -47.68 -12.97 -9.84
N GLY A 349 -47.28 -13.11 -11.11
CA GLY A 349 -47.40 -12.06 -12.12
C GLY A 349 -46.29 -10.99 -12.10
N ARG A 350 -45.38 -11.01 -11.11
CA ARG A 350 -44.21 -10.13 -11.05
C ARG A 350 -42.95 -10.86 -11.50
N LYS A 351 -42.68 -10.81 -12.81
CA LYS A 351 -41.45 -11.35 -13.41
C LYS A 351 -40.43 -10.25 -13.65
N LEU A 352 -39.25 -10.39 -13.03
CA LEU A 352 -38.13 -9.45 -13.21
C LEU A 352 -37.61 -9.53 -14.65
N ARG A 353 -37.32 -8.37 -15.25
CA ARG A 353 -36.72 -8.28 -16.58
C ARG A 353 -35.47 -7.40 -16.57
N TYR A 354 -34.48 -7.76 -17.38
CA TYR A 354 -33.36 -6.87 -17.66
C TYR A 354 -33.84 -5.63 -18.40
N LYS A 355 -33.10 -4.53 -18.28
CA LYS A 355 -33.41 -3.25 -18.93
C LYS A 355 -33.47 -3.39 -20.46
N VAL A 356 -32.56 -4.18 -21.04
CA VAL A 356 -32.56 -4.52 -22.48
C VAL A 356 -33.80 -5.29 -22.93
N HIS A 357 -34.56 -5.88 -22.00
CA HIS A 357 -35.82 -6.59 -22.24
C HIS A 357 -37.04 -5.81 -21.73
N GLY A 358 -36.90 -4.50 -21.53
CA GLY A 358 -37.99 -3.61 -21.11
C GLY A 358 -38.28 -3.60 -19.60
N GLY A 359 -37.39 -4.14 -18.76
CA GLY A 359 -37.49 -4.02 -17.30
C GLY A 359 -37.10 -2.64 -16.77
N THR A 360 -37.54 -2.31 -15.56
CA THR A 360 -37.14 -1.07 -14.87
C THR A 360 -35.68 -1.11 -14.41
N GLN A 361 -35.10 0.05 -14.08
CA GLN A 361 -33.75 0.13 -13.50
C GLN A 361 -33.64 -0.68 -12.20
N THR A 362 -34.71 -0.70 -11.39
CA THR A 362 -34.75 -1.48 -10.14
C THR A 362 -34.67 -2.97 -10.41
N GLU A 363 -35.41 -3.48 -11.40
CA GLU A 363 -35.35 -4.89 -11.81
C GLU A 363 -33.96 -5.25 -12.35
N ASN A 364 -33.40 -4.40 -13.22
CA ASN A 364 -32.07 -4.61 -13.78
C ASN A 364 -31.00 -4.74 -12.69
N LEU A 365 -30.97 -3.79 -11.75
CA LEU A 365 -30.04 -3.81 -10.63
C LEU A 365 -30.27 -5.01 -9.72
N ALA A 366 -31.52 -5.40 -9.47
CA ALA A 366 -31.83 -6.58 -8.66
C ALA A 366 -31.28 -7.88 -9.30
N LEU A 367 -31.46 -8.03 -10.62
CA LEU A 367 -30.95 -9.18 -11.39
C LEU A 367 -29.41 -9.23 -11.43
N GLN A 368 -28.73 -8.10 -11.53
CA GLN A 368 -27.27 -8.06 -11.46
C GLN A 368 -26.79 -8.37 -10.03
N ASN A 369 -27.40 -7.75 -9.01
CA ASN A 369 -27.04 -7.94 -7.61
C ASN A 369 -27.21 -9.38 -7.13
N ILE A 370 -28.27 -10.08 -7.55
CA ILE A 370 -28.50 -11.47 -7.11
C ILE A 370 -27.42 -12.41 -7.66
N GLN A 371 -27.03 -12.24 -8.94
CA GLN A 371 -25.91 -12.96 -9.53
C GLN A 371 -24.61 -12.69 -8.77
N ALA A 372 -24.33 -11.42 -8.46
CA ALA A 372 -23.14 -11.03 -7.71
C ALA A 372 -23.07 -11.65 -6.30
N ARG A 373 -24.20 -11.69 -5.57
CA ARG A 373 -24.28 -12.30 -4.23
C ARG A 373 -24.17 -13.83 -4.25
N ILE A 374 -24.77 -14.49 -5.24
CA ILE A 374 -24.66 -15.95 -5.38
C ILE A 374 -23.19 -16.35 -5.57
N ARG A 375 -22.41 -15.59 -6.34
CA ARG A 375 -20.97 -15.83 -6.49
C ARG A 375 -20.22 -15.80 -5.17
N MET A 376 -20.56 -14.86 -4.28
CA MET A 376 -20.00 -14.82 -2.93
C MET A 376 -20.36 -16.07 -2.11
N VAL A 377 -21.64 -16.47 -2.11
CA VAL A 377 -22.08 -17.67 -1.39
C VAL A 377 -21.34 -18.92 -1.86
N ILE A 378 -21.20 -19.09 -3.18
CA ILE A 378 -20.48 -20.21 -3.78
C ILE A 378 -19.00 -20.14 -3.43
N ALA A 379 -18.38 -18.95 -3.45
CA ALA A 379 -16.98 -18.77 -3.09
C ALA A 379 -16.71 -19.25 -1.65
N PHE A 380 -17.46 -18.77 -0.65
CA PHE A 380 -17.27 -19.21 0.74
C PHE A 380 -17.57 -20.70 0.96
N MET A 381 -18.58 -21.24 0.26
CA MET A 381 -18.86 -22.68 0.26
C MET A 381 -17.66 -23.48 -0.26
N LEU A 382 -17.08 -23.08 -1.40
CA LEU A 382 -15.89 -23.72 -1.95
C LEU A 382 -14.68 -23.53 -1.04
N ALA A 383 -14.47 -22.35 -0.47
CA ALA A 383 -13.34 -22.11 0.44
C ALA A 383 -13.35 -23.05 1.65
N SER A 384 -14.55 -23.37 2.15
CA SER A 384 -14.75 -24.31 3.26
C SER A 384 -14.62 -25.77 2.85
N LEU A 385 -15.04 -26.13 1.62
CA LEU A 385 -15.17 -27.53 1.20
C LEU A 385 -14.07 -28.02 0.26
N MET A 386 -13.33 -27.15 -0.42
CA MET A 386 -12.32 -27.56 -1.40
C MET A 386 -11.19 -28.41 -0.79
N PRO A 387 -10.67 -28.11 0.42
CA PRO A 387 -9.75 -29.02 1.10
C PRO A 387 -10.37 -30.40 1.34
N TRP A 388 -11.62 -30.44 1.85
CA TRP A 388 -12.36 -31.69 2.09
C TRP A 388 -12.56 -32.51 0.79
N VAL A 389 -12.99 -31.87 -0.31
CA VAL A 389 -13.14 -32.51 -1.63
C VAL A 389 -11.83 -33.16 -2.09
N ARG A 390 -10.69 -32.61 -1.69
CA ARG A 390 -9.35 -33.11 -2.04
C ARG A 390 -8.75 -34.01 -0.97
N SER A 391 -9.52 -34.43 0.02
CA SER A 391 -9.04 -35.21 1.17
C SER A 391 -7.84 -34.56 1.88
N LYS A 392 -7.84 -33.22 1.94
CA LYS A 392 -6.86 -32.41 2.67
C LYS A 392 -7.54 -31.75 3.89
N PRO A 393 -6.85 -31.62 5.02
CA PRO A 393 -7.35 -30.85 6.16
C PRO A 393 -7.29 -29.34 5.88
N GLY A 394 -7.93 -28.55 6.74
CA GLY A 394 -7.85 -27.09 6.72
C GLY A 394 -8.98 -26.39 5.97
N PHE A 395 -8.80 -25.10 5.74
CA PHE A 395 -9.73 -24.19 5.08
C PHE A 395 -8.94 -23.20 4.22
N LEU A 396 -9.63 -22.57 3.26
CA LEU A 396 -9.05 -21.55 2.39
C LEU A 396 -9.53 -20.17 2.80
N LEU A 397 -8.68 -19.16 2.67
CA LEU A 397 -9.07 -17.75 2.79
C LEU A 397 -9.63 -17.26 1.46
N VAL A 398 -10.83 -16.68 1.46
CA VAL A 398 -11.42 -16.05 0.28
C VAL A 398 -10.71 -14.72 0.03
N LEU A 399 -10.20 -14.56 -1.19
CA LEU A 399 -9.56 -13.34 -1.66
C LEU A 399 -10.58 -12.43 -2.38
N GLY A 400 -10.67 -11.18 -1.92
CA GLY A 400 -11.41 -10.13 -2.60
C GLY A 400 -10.58 -9.44 -3.67
N SER A 401 -11.24 -8.81 -4.64
CA SER A 401 -10.59 -8.11 -5.75
C SER A 401 -11.20 -6.73 -6.05
N ALA A 402 -11.77 -6.07 -5.05
CA ALA A 402 -12.23 -4.69 -5.21
C ALA A 402 -11.01 -3.74 -5.15
N ASN A 403 -10.94 -2.75 -6.03
CA ASN A 403 -9.87 -1.74 -5.98
C ASN A 403 -10.27 -0.48 -5.18
N VAL A 404 -9.29 0.40 -4.92
CA VAL A 404 -9.49 1.57 -4.05
C VAL A 404 -10.49 2.58 -4.62
N ASP A 405 -10.53 2.72 -5.94
CA ASP A 405 -11.35 3.72 -6.63
C ASP A 405 -12.83 3.29 -6.66
N GLU A 406 -13.09 2.00 -6.91
CA GLU A 406 -14.42 1.39 -6.78
C GLU A 406 -14.93 1.44 -5.34
N GLY A 407 -14.06 1.17 -4.36
CA GLY A 407 -14.39 1.33 -2.94
C GLY A 407 -14.77 2.78 -2.61
N LEU A 408 -14.00 3.75 -3.08
CA LEU A 408 -14.26 5.18 -2.85
C LEU A 408 -15.61 5.62 -3.43
N ARG A 409 -15.91 5.18 -4.66
CA ARG A 409 -17.16 5.48 -5.35
C ARG A 409 -18.35 4.65 -4.82
N GLY A 410 -18.04 3.53 -4.16
CA GLY A 410 -18.98 2.48 -3.76
C GLY A 410 -19.62 1.77 -4.95
N TYR A 411 -18.87 1.62 -6.05
CA TYR A 411 -19.27 0.90 -7.27
C TYR A 411 -19.03 -0.61 -7.10
N LEU A 412 -19.84 -1.21 -6.23
CA LEU A 412 -19.83 -2.64 -5.90
C LEU A 412 -21.20 -3.06 -5.35
N THR A 413 -21.53 -4.35 -5.43
CA THR A 413 -22.74 -4.85 -4.78
C THR A 413 -22.44 -5.17 -3.33
N LYS A 414 -23.22 -4.65 -2.40
CA LYS A 414 -23.03 -4.98 -0.98
C LYS A 414 -23.25 -6.49 -0.77
N TYR A 415 -22.24 -7.16 -0.23
CA TYR A 415 -22.16 -8.61 0.00
C TYR A 415 -22.06 -9.46 -1.28
N ASP A 416 -21.42 -8.95 -2.34
CA ASP A 416 -20.90 -9.80 -3.43
C ASP A 416 -19.44 -10.23 -3.14
N CYS A 417 -18.70 -10.68 -4.17
CA CYS A 417 -17.28 -11.06 -4.03
C CYS A 417 -16.33 -9.90 -3.66
N SER A 418 -16.81 -8.67 -3.53
CA SER A 418 -16.09 -7.58 -2.84
C SER A 418 -16.05 -7.80 -1.32
N SER A 419 -16.94 -8.63 -0.77
CA SER A 419 -16.93 -9.15 0.60
C SER A 419 -16.26 -10.53 0.60
N ALA A 420 -15.06 -10.58 1.19
CA ALA A 420 -14.16 -11.73 1.28
C ALA A 420 -13.46 -11.71 2.65
N ASP A 421 -12.50 -12.59 2.89
CA ASP A 421 -11.73 -12.59 4.14
C ASP A 421 -10.67 -11.47 4.14
N ILE A 422 -9.92 -11.36 3.04
CA ILE A 422 -8.88 -10.34 2.84
C ILE A 422 -8.80 -9.90 1.37
N ASN A 423 -8.33 -8.67 1.13
CA ASN A 423 -8.18 -8.12 -0.22
C ASN A 423 -6.78 -7.49 -0.43
N PRO A 424 -5.89 -8.11 -1.21
CA PRO A 424 -4.53 -7.62 -1.40
C PRO A 424 -4.43 -6.38 -2.31
N ILE A 425 -5.49 -6.02 -3.05
CA ILE A 425 -5.49 -4.88 -3.98
C ILE A 425 -6.45 -3.75 -3.59
N GLY A 426 -7.18 -3.88 -2.48
CA GLY A 426 -8.18 -2.89 -2.06
C GLY A 426 -7.62 -1.51 -1.73
N GLY A 427 -6.31 -1.40 -1.51
CA GLY A 427 -5.59 -0.15 -1.37
C GLY A 427 -4.92 0.36 -2.65
N ILE A 428 -5.12 -0.25 -3.83
CA ILE A 428 -4.40 0.07 -5.07
C ILE A 428 -5.34 0.70 -6.10
N SER A 429 -4.87 1.73 -6.81
CA SER A 429 -5.61 2.43 -7.86
C SER A 429 -5.86 1.57 -9.10
N LYS A 430 -6.96 1.81 -9.82
CA LYS A 430 -7.24 1.10 -11.09
C LYS A 430 -6.16 1.38 -12.13
N GLY A 431 -5.64 2.61 -12.16
CA GLY A 431 -4.53 3.01 -13.03
C GLY A 431 -3.29 2.16 -12.78
N ASP A 432 -2.93 1.98 -11.51
CA ASP A 432 -1.78 1.17 -11.12
C ASP A 432 -2.01 -0.33 -11.32
N ILE A 433 -3.24 -0.83 -11.12
CA ILE A 433 -3.58 -2.22 -11.46
C ILE A 433 -3.33 -2.48 -12.94
N ARG A 434 -3.81 -1.62 -13.85
CA ARG A 434 -3.58 -1.79 -15.29
C ARG A 434 -2.10 -1.76 -15.64
N ALA A 435 -1.35 -0.83 -15.08
CA ALA A 435 0.08 -0.75 -15.33
C ALA A 435 0.85 -1.95 -14.74
N PHE A 436 0.44 -2.45 -13.57
CA PHE A 436 0.94 -3.69 -12.99
C PHE A 436 0.65 -4.91 -13.88
N LEU A 437 -0.50 -5.01 -14.54
CA LEU A 437 -0.77 -6.12 -15.47
C LEU A 437 0.23 -6.15 -16.63
N ARG A 438 0.55 -4.97 -17.21
CA ARG A 438 1.58 -4.87 -18.26
C ARG A 438 2.95 -5.26 -17.74
N TRP A 439 3.33 -4.76 -16.57
CA TRP A 439 4.59 -5.10 -15.92
C TRP A 439 4.68 -6.60 -15.59
N GLY A 440 3.61 -7.18 -15.04
CA GLY A 440 3.53 -8.59 -14.64
C GLY A 440 3.60 -9.54 -15.84
N ALA A 441 3.02 -9.16 -16.98
CA ALA A 441 3.13 -9.95 -18.21
C ALA A 441 4.59 -10.15 -18.64
N LEU A 442 5.42 -9.11 -18.45
CA LEU A 442 6.83 -9.11 -18.85
C LEU A 442 7.76 -9.68 -17.76
N ASN A 443 7.50 -9.36 -16.49
CA ASN A 443 8.44 -9.62 -15.39
C ASN A 443 8.08 -10.84 -14.54
N LEU A 444 6.82 -11.26 -14.50
CA LEU A 444 6.39 -12.46 -13.75
C LEU A 444 6.22 -13.70 -14.62
N GLY A 445 6.27 -13.56 -15.95
CA GLY A 445 6.11 -14.65 -16.91
C GLY A 445 4.65 -15.02 -17.22
N TYR A 446 3.68 -14.16 -16.88
CA TYR A 446 2.24 -14.41 -17.05
C TYR A 446 1.70 -13.66 -18.27
N GLY A 447 1.98 -14.17 -19.48
CA GLY A 447 1.65 -13.51 -20.75
C GLY A 447 0.17 -13.15 -20.92
N THR A 448 -0.74 -13.93 -20.34
CA THR A 448 -2.19 -13.65 -20.40
C THR A 448 -2.56 -12.29 -19.79
N LEU A 449 -1.76 -11.74 -18.86
CA LEU A 449 -2.03 -10.44 -18.24
C LEU A 449 -2.04 -9.27 -19.25
N ALA A 450 -1.23 -9.34 -20.32
CA ALA A 450 -1.24 -8.33 -21.37
C ALA A 450 -2.57 -8.30 -22.14
N GLU A 451 -3.16 -9.48 -22.39
CA GLU A 451 -4.46 -9.58 -23.03
C GLU A 451 -5.61 -9.14 -22.10
N VAL A 452 -5.50 -9.41 -20.80
CA VAL A 452 -6.46 -8.92 -19.81
C VAL A 452 -6.46 -7.39 -19.77
N GLU A 453 -5.29 -6.76 -19.82
CA GLU A 453 -5.17 -5.30 -19.80
C GLU A 453 -5.72 -4.64 -21.07
N GLY A 454 -5.51 -5.26 -22.23
CA GLY A 454 -6.04 -4.78 -23.51
C GLY A 454 -7.55 -5.01 -23.71
N ALA A 455 -8.19 -5.81 -22.84
CA ALA A 455 -9.61 -6.09 -22.94
C ALA A 455 -10.47 -4.90 -22.41
N PRO A 456 -11.64 -4.63 -23.02
CA PRO A 456 -12.51 -3.57 -22.55
C PRO A 456 -13.07 -3.88 -21.14
N PRO A 457 -13.07 -2.90 -20.20
CA PRO A 457 -13.60 -3.08 -18.85
C PRO A 457 -15.12 -3.12 -18.89
N THR A 458 -15.70 -4.33 -18.78
CA THR A 458 -17.14 -4.56 -18.89
C THR A 458 -17.60 -5.57 -17.84
N ALA A 459 -18.73 -5.30 -17.19
CA ALA A 459 -19.36 -6.23 -16.27
C ALA A 459 -20.37 -7.10 -17.05
N GLU A 460 -20.05 -8.37 -17.28
CA GLU A 460 -20.91 -9.32 -18.01
C GLU A 460 -22.09 -9.84 -17.15
N LEU A 461 -22.84 -8.90 -16.54
CA LEU A 461 -23.97 -9.19 -15.64
C LEU A 461 -25.34 -8.99 -16.28
N GLU A 462 -25.38 -8.42 -17.48
CA GLU A 462 -26.56 -8.23 -18.32
C GLU A 462 -26.34 -8.80 -19.73
N PRO A 463 -27.40 -9.13 -20.48
CA PRO A 463 -27.27 -9.68 -21.82
C PRO A 463 -26.56 -8.69 -22.76
N ILE A 464 -25.40 -9.09 -23.29
CA ILE A 464 -24.66 -8.33 -24.29
C ILE A 464 -25.45 -8.39 -25.60
N THR A 465 -25.78 -7.23 -26.18
CA THR A 465 -26.39 -7.17 -27.52
C THR A 465 -25.40 -6.58 -28.51
N VAL A 466 -25.58 -6.85 -29.80
CA VAL A 466 -24.72 -6.31 -30.89
C VAL A 466 -24.59 -4.78 -30.86
N LYS A 467 -25.54 -4.08 -30.21
CA LYS A 467 -25.60 -2.62 -30.10
C LYS A 467 -25.27 -2.08 -28.70
N TYR A 468 -25.03 -2.92 -27.70
CA TYR A 468 -24.88 -2.47 -26.32
C TYR A 468 -23.90 -3.34 -25.53
N THR A 469 -22.81 -2.72 -25.09
CA THR A 469 -21.88 -3.23 -24.09
C THR A 469 -21.59 -2.09 -23.14
N GLN A 470 -21.98 -2.22 -21.88
CA GLN A 470 -21.77 -1.18 -20.88
C GLN A 470 -20.37 -1.30 -20.28
N THR A 471 -19.58 -0.22 -20.36
CA THR A 471 -18.30 -0.12 -19.65
C THR A 471 -18.48 0.50 -18.27
N ASP A 472 -17.63 0.14 -17.33
CA ASP A 472 -17.73 0.60 -15.93
C ASP A 472 -17.71 2.14 -15.80
N GLU A 473 -16.83 2.83 -16.53
CA GLU A 473 -16.72 4.30 -16.48
C GLU A 473 -17.98 5.03 -16.97
N ILE A 474 -18.65 4.46 -17.96
CA ILE A 474 -19.93 4.99 -18.49
C ILE A 474 -21.04 4.82 -17.44
N ASP A 475 -21.11 3.66 -16.76
CA ASP A 475 -22.13 3.44 -15.71
C ASP A 475 -21.86 4.31 -14.48
N MET A 476 -20.58 4.48 -14.10
CA MET A 476 -20.20 5.34 -12.97
C MET A 476 -20.43 6.83 -13.25
N GLY A 477 -20.42 7.24 -14.53
CA GLY A 477 -20.50 8.63 -14.99
C GLY A 477 -19.19 9.41 -14.82
N MET A 478 -18.07 8.70 -14.63
CA MET A 478 -16.74 9.27 -14.38
C MET A 478 -15.65 8.25 -14.71
N THR A 479 -14.50 8.74 -15.14
CA THR A 479 -13.35 7.88 -15.44
C THR A 479 -12.62 7.46 -14.15
N TYR A 480 -11.84 6.39 -14.21
CA TYR A 480 -10.98 5.99 -13.10
C TYR A 480 -9.88 7.03 -12.80
N GLU A 481 -9.42 7.77 -13.82
CA GLU A 481 -8.49 8.88 -13.63
C GLU A 481 -9.11 10.01 -12.80
N GLU A 482 -10.35 10.39 -13.13
CA GLU A 482 -11.13 11.36 -12.35
C GLU A 482 -11.33 10.89 -10.92
N LEU A 483 -11.70 9.62 -10.72
CA LEU A 483 -11.88 9.02 -9.39
C LEU A 483 -10.62 9.07 -8.52
N GLY A 484 -9.46 8.70 -9.08
CA GLY A 484 -8.19 8.78 -8.37
C GLY A 484 -7.85 10.21 -7.96
N MET A 485 -8.14 11.20 -8.83
CA MET A 485 -7.97 12.61 -8.50
C MET A 485 -8.93 13.09 -7.40
N TYR A 486 -10.21 12.73 -7.48
CA TYR A 486 -11.18 13.06 -6.43
C TYR A 486 -10.77 12.44 -5.09
N GLY A 487 -10.26 11.20 -5.10
CA GLY A 487 -9.72 10.51 -3.93
C GLY A 487 -8.59 11.30 -3.28
N ARG A 488 -7.57 11.69 -4.05
CA ARG A 488 -6.44 12.50 -3.58
C ARG A 488 -6.89 13.87 -3.06
N LEU A 489 -7.73 14.60 -3.79
CA LEU A 489 -8.26 15.90 -3.35
C LEU A 489 -9.04 15.77 -2.05
N ARG A 490 -9.90 14.77 -1.93
CA ARG A 490 -10.72 14.51 -0.74
C ARG A 490 -9.88 14.14 0.48
N LYS A 491 -8.94 13.20 0.33
CA LYS A 491 -8.24 12.56 1.46
C LYS A 491 -6.92 13.23 1.81
N ILE A 492 -6.09 13.55 0.81
CA ILE A 492 -4.76 14.13 1.01
C ILE A 492 -4.89 15.64 1.18
N PHE A 493 -5.52 16.33 0.22
CA PHE A 493 -5.70 17.79 0.24
C PHE A 493 -6.88 18.25 1.11
N ARG A 494 -7.61 17.32 1.73
CA ARG A 494 -8.73 17.58 2.66
C ARG A 494 -9.85 18.43 2.04
N CYS A 495 -10.04 18.36 0.73
CA CYS A 495 -11.08 19.11 0.04
C CYS A 495 -12.49 18.55 0.33
N GLY A 496 -13.41 19.43 0.75
CA GLY A 496 -14.85 19.19 0.68
C GLY A 496 -15.41 19.54 -0.70
N PRO A 497 -16.74 19.54 -0.92
CA PRO A 497 -17.31 19.79 -2.25
C PRO A 497 -16.92 21.15 -2.83
N VAL A 498 -17.00 22.23 -2.03
CA VAL A 498 -16.72 23.60 -2.51
C VAL A 498 -15.24 23.76 -2.85
N SER A 499 -14.33 23.37 -1.96
CA SER A 499 -12.89 23.50 -2.22
C SER A 499 -12.38 22.56 -3.31
N MET A 500 -13.00 21.38 -3.48
CA MET A 500 -12.70 20.50 -4.62
C MET A 500 -13.13 21.15 -5.93
N PHE A 501 -14.32 21.75 -5.98
CA PHE A 501 -14.80 22.50 -7.14
C PHE A 501 -13.86 23.65 -7.51
N GLU A 502 -13.50 24.51 -6.57
CA GLU A 502 -12.58 25.64 -6.82
C GLU A 502 -11.21 25.14 -7.32
N ASN A 503 -10.68 24.06 -6.73
CA ASN A 503 -9.42 23.47 -7.16
C ASN A 503 -9.50 22.91 -8.59
N LEU A 504 -10.56 22.19 -8.91
CA LEU A 504 -10.75 21.58 -10.23
C LEU A 504 -11.07 22.61 -11.31
N CYS A 505 -11.75 23.71 -10.99
CA CYS A 505 -11.94 24.84 -11.92
C CYS A 505 -10.60 25.43 -12.39
N ILE A 506 -9.58 25.45 -11.52
CA ILE A 506 -8.23 25.86 -11.89
C ILE A 506 -7.54 24.78 -12.72
N ARG A 507 -7.58 23.51 -12.28
CA ARG A 507 -6.88 22.40 -12.96
C ARG A 507 -7.45 22.08 -14.34
N TRP A 508 -8.76 22.18 -14.49
CA TRP A 508 -9.48 21.89 -15.74
C TRP A 508 -9.83 23.15 -16.53
N HIS A 509 -9.23 24.28 -16.16
CA HIS A 509 -9.39 25.52 -16.91
C HIS A 509 -9.03 25.32 -18.39
N GLY A 510 -9.87 25.83 -19.29
CA GLY A 510 -9.73 25.65 -20.73
C GLY A 510 -10.16 24.28 -21.27
N ARG A 511 -10.38 23.27 -20.41
CA ARG A 511 -10.92 21.95 -20.80
C ARG A 511 -12.40 21.80 -20.50
N LEU A 512 -12.84 22.26 -19.33
CA LEU A 512 -14.23 22.19 -18.87
C LEU A 512 -14.70 23.56 -18.38
N THR A 513 -15.99 23.85 -18.55
CA THR A 513 -16.61 25.05 -17.98
C THR A 513 -16.83 24.89 -16.48
N PRO A 514 -16.93 25.99 -15.70
CA PRO A 514 -17.30 25.92 -14.30
C PRO A 514 -18.58 25.09 -14.05
N ALA A 515 -19.61 25.22 -14.87
CA ALA A 515 -20.83 24.41 -14.77
C ALA A 515 -20.57 22.90 -14.93
N GLU A 516 -19.73 22.50 -15.89
CA GLU A 516 -19.36 21.09 -16.10
C GLU A 516 -18.57 20.52 -14.92
N VAL A 517 -17.61 21.30 -14.38
CA VAL A 517 -16.86 20.91 -13.18
C VAL A 517 -17.78 20.78 -11.97
N ALA A 518 -18.71 21.72 -11.79
CA ALA A 518 -19.70 21.69 -10.72
C ALA A 518 -20.55 20.42 -10.77
N GLN A 519 -21.03 20.04 -11.95
CA GLN A 519 -21.83 18.83 -12.13
C GLN A 519 -21.04 17.57 -11.74
N LYS A 520 -19.79 17.44 -12.23
CA LYS A 520 -18.91 16.31 -11.89
C LYS A 520 -18.64 16.20 -10.39
N VAL A 521 -18.32 17.31 -9.72
CA VAL A 521 -18.07 17.33 -8.26
C VAL A 521 -19.34 16.97 -7.49
N LYS A 522 -20.50 17.51 -7.89
CA LYS A 522 -21.79 17.19 -7.27
C LYS A 522 -22.12 15.70 -7.40
N ASP A 523 -21.93 15.12 -8.57
CA ASP A 523 -22.16 13.69 -8.82
C ASP A 523 -21.23 12.81 -7.99
N PHE A 524 -19.93 13.13 -7.94
CA PHE A 524 -18.98 12.44 -7.08
C PHE A 524 -19.43 12.41 -5.62
N PHE A 525 -19.69 13.57 -5.01
CA PHE A 525 -20.08 13.65 -3.59
C PHE A 525 -21.45 13.03 -3.31
N LYS A 526 -22.41 13.17 -4.22
CA LYS A 526 -23.72 12.50 -4.13
C LYS A 526 -23.52 10.99 -4.03
N TYR A 527 -22.81 10.39 -4.98
CA TYR A 527 -22.65 8.94 -5.01
C TYR A 527 -21.72 8.39 -3.92
N TYR A 528 -20.62 9.09 -3.62
CA TYR A 528 -19.77 8.80 -2.46
C TYR A 528 -20.63 8.72 -1.19
N SER A 529 -21.49 9.72 -0.97
CA SER A 529 -22.30 9.80 0.25
C SER A 529 -23.42 8.76 0.33
N ILE A 530 -24.10 8.45 -0.80
CA ILE A 530 -25.12 7.39 -0.86
C ILE A 530 -24.51 6.01 -0.58
N ASN A 531 -23.32 5.75 -1.12
CA ASN A 531 -22.70 4.44 -1.04
C ASN A 531 -21.76 4.25 0.15
N ARG A 532 -21.51 5.27 0.98
CA ARG A 532 -20.54 5.17 2.08
C ARG A 532 -20.82 4.02 3.05
N HIS A 533 -22.09 3.70 3.28
CA HIS A 533 -22.52 2.55 4.08
C HIS A 533 -22.01 1.18 3.58
N LYS A 534 -21.46 1.08 2.37
CA LYS A 534 -20.81 -0.14 1.86
C LYS A 534 -19.40 -0.29 2.43
N MET A 535 -18.70 0.83 2.68
CA MET A 535 -17.33 0.83 3.21
C MET A 535 -17.24 0.31 4.65
N THR A 536 -18.32 0.44 5.43
CA THR A 536 -18.36 -0.05 6.82
C THR A 536 -18.31 -1.57 6.92
N THR A 537 -18.56 -2.28 5.81
CA THR A 537 -18.55 -3.75 5.75
C THR A 537 -17.72 -4.27 4.57
N LEU A 538 -16.85 -3.42 4.01
CA LEU A 538 -15.95 -3.84 2.95
C LEU A 538 -14.81 -4.66 3.56
N THR A 539 -14.33 -5.64 2.80
CA THR A 539 -13.22 -6.52 3.19
C THR A 539 -11.98 -5.73 3.64
N PRO A 540 -11.32 -6.13 4.74
CA PRO A 540 -10.04 -5.53 5.13
C PRO A 540 -9.00 -5.73 4.01
N SER A 541 -8.33 -4.64 3.63
CA SER A 541 -7.43 -4.62 2.48
C SER A 541 -6.03 -4.16 2.83
N TYR A 542 -5.04 -4.72 2.13
CA TYR A 542 -3.67 -4.22 2.13
C TYR A 542 -3.65 -2.69 1.96
N HIS A 543 -2.88 -2.01 2.81
CA HIS A 543 -2.71 -0.55 2.70
C HIS A 543 -1.60 -0.22 1.71
N ALA A 544 -1.92 0.55 0.66
CA ALA A 544 -0.95 1.02 -0.35
C ALA A 544 -1.12 2.51 -0.61
N GLU A 545 -2.28 2.93 -1.12
CA GLU A 545 -2.56 4.32 -1.45
C GLU A 545 -2.88 5.17 -0.22
N ASN A 546 -2.24 6.35 -0.15
CA ASN A 546 -2.45 7.32 0.93
C ASN A 546 -3.81 8.05 0.84
N TYR A 547 -4.66 7.69 -0.13
CA TYR A 547 -6.01 8.21 -0.28
C TYR A 547 -7.11 7.16 -0.02
N SER A 548 -6.75 6.01 0.57
CA SER A 548 -7.68 4.92 0.86
C SER A 548 -8.97 5.39 1.56
N PRO A 549 -10.16 4.92 1.14
CA PRO A 549 -11.44 5.22 1.77
C PRO A 549 -11.76 4.28 2.96
N GLU A 550 -10.84 3.39 3.35
CA GLU A 550 -11.05 2.35 4.37
C GLU A 550 -11.50 2.93 5.72
N ASP A 551 -12.63 2.43 6.24
CA ASP A 551 -13.37 3.05 7.34
C ASP A 551 -12.96 2.56 8.73
N ASN A 552 -12.33 1.38 8.89
CA ASN A 552 -12.04 0.84 10.23
C ASN A 552 -10.83 1.50 10.89
N ARG A 553 -9.85 1.99 10.12
CA ARG A 553 -8.58 2.48 10.68
C ARG A 553 -8.07 3.76 10.00
N TYR A 554 -8.24 3.91 8.68
CA TYR A 554 -7.59 5.00 7.95
C TYR A 554 -8.44 6.26 7.79
N ASP A 555 -9.71 6.09 7.47
CA ASP A 555 -10.60 7.15 7.02
C ASP A 555 -11.93 7.12 7.75
N LEU A 556 -11.87 7.36 9.07
CA LEU A 556 -13.02 7.48 9.95
C LEU A 556 -13.94 8.62 9.47
N ARG A 557 -15.15 8.28 9.02
CA ARG A 557 -16.13 9.22 8.45
C ARG A 557 -17.55 8.82 8.83
N GLN A 558 -18.50 9.74 8.66
CA GLN A 558 -19.91 9.38 8.74
C GLN A 558 -20.26 8.39 7.63
N PHE A 559 -21.25 7.53 7.84
CA PHE A 559 -21.83 6.68 6.80
C PHE A 559 -23.31 6.99 6.51
N LEU A 560 -23.93 7.83 7.35
CA LEU A 560 -25.25 8.42 7.13
C LEU A 560 -25.07 9.92 6.84
N TYR A 561 -25.11 10.28 5.55
CA TYR A 561 -25.00 11.66 5.09
C TYR A 561 -26.34 12.22 4.64
N ASN A 562 -26.48 13.55 4.68
CA ASN A 562 -27.45 14.23 3.82
C ASN A 562 -26.89 14.28 2.39
N THR A 563 -27.34 13.34 1.55
CA THR A 563 -26.83 13.11 0.19
C THR A 563 -27.14 14.24 -0.79
N ARG A 564 -27.97 15.21 -0.40
CA ARG A 564 -28.27 16.42 -1.19
C ARG A 564 -27.24 17.52 -1.01
N TRP A 565 -26.38 17.45 0.02
CA TRP A 565 -25.34 18.45 0.32
C TRP A 565 -25.82 19.90 0.15
N PRO A 566 -26.96 20.30 0.77
CA PRO A 566 -27.75 21.45 0.33
C PRO A 566 -27.01 22.79 0.44
N TRP A 567 -26.17 22.95 1.47
CA TRP A 567 -25.39 24.18 1.65
C TRP A 567 -24.24 24.22 0.63
N GLN A 568 -23.48 23.14 0.54
CA GLN A 568 -22.29 23.03 -0.28
C GLN A 568 -22.64 23.15 -1.77
N PHE A 569 -23.69 22.48 -2.23
CA PHE A 569 -24.09 22.51 -3.62
C PHE A 569 -24.66 23.87 -4.02
N ARG A 570 -25.43 24.53 -3.16
CA ARG A 570 -25.86 25.92 -3.37
C ARG A 570 -24.67 26.88 -3.43
N ARG A 571 -23.65 26.66 -2.60
CA ARG A 571 -22.44 27.48 -2.62
C ARG A 571 -21.66 27.29 -3.93
N ILE A 572 -21.59 26.07 -4.45
CA ILE A 572 -21.00 25.79 -5.77
C ILE A 572 -21.77 26.55 -6.86
N ASP A 573 -23.12 26.50 -6.84
CA ASP A 573 -23.94 27.22 -7.84
C ASP A 573 -23.66 28.73 -7.86
N GLN A 574 -23.61 29.36 -6.68
CA GLN A 574 -23.24 30.78 -6.56
C GLN A 574 -21.84 31.10 -7.11
N LEU A 575 -20.89 30.17 -6.97
CA LEU A 575 -19.54 30.34 -7.49
C LEU A 575 -19.49 30.14 -9.01
N VAL A 576 -20.27 29.21 -9.55
CA VAL A 576 -20.43 29.04 -11.00
C VAL A 576 -20.95 30.34 -11.62
N ASP A 577 -22.05 30.89 -11.09
CA ASP A 577 -22.63 32.16 -11.56
C ASP A 577 -21.58 33.28 -11.55
N LYS A 578 -20.80 33.37 -10.46
CA LYS A 578 -19.74 34.36 -10.30
C LYS A 578 -18.63 34.17 -11.34
N TYR A 579 -18.16 32.94 -11.53
CA TYR A 579 -17.06 32.64 -12.44
C TYR A 579 -17.45 32.90 -13.89
N GLU A 580 -18.64 32.45 -14.30
CA GLU A 580 -19.16 32.67 -15.66
C GLU A 580 -19.40 34.16 -15.94
N THR A 581 -19.85 34.94 -14.96
CA THR A 581 -20.00 36.40 -15.11
C THR A 581 -18.64 37.12 -15.22
N SER A 582 -17.57 36.53 -14.69
CA SER A 582 -16.22 37.13 -14.66
C SER A 582 -15.30 36.69 -15.80
N MET A 583 -15.70 35.68 -16.60
CA MET A 583 -14.91 35.23 -17.74
C MET A 583 -15.23 36.09 -18.98
N PRO A 584 -14.23 36.69 -19.65
CA PRO A 584 -14.43 37.31 -20.96
C PRO A 584 -14.91 36.26 -21.99
N GLU A 585 -15.53 36.73 -23.07
CA GLU A 585 -16.14 35.93 -24.16
C GLU A 585 -15.39 34.65 -24.59
N PRO A 586 -16.10 33.63 -25.11
CA PRO A 586 -15.63 32.25 -25.12
C PRO A 586 -14.35 32.10 -25.95
N LEU A 587 -13.29 31.58 -25.33
CA LEU A 587 -12.10 31.04 -25.98
C LEU A 587 -12.52 29.89 -26.93
N THR A 588 -13.04 30.25 -28.10
CA THR A 588 -13.56 29.34 -29.10
C THR A 588 -12.44 28.67 -29.90
N GLU A 589 -11.19 29.09 -29.72
CA GLU A 589 -10.04 28.62 -30.51
C GLU A 589 -9.17 27.54 -29.84
N PHE A 590 -9.40 27.13 -28.59
CA PHE A 590 -8.58 26.11 -27.93
C PHE A 590 -9.25 24.73 -27.79
N ARG A 591 -10.14 24.37 -28.72
CA ARG A 591 -10.79 23.03 -28.77
C ARG A 591 -10.07 22.01 -29.65
N GLN A 592 -8.77 22.19 -29.92
CA GLN A 592 -7.98 21.21 -30.69
C GLN A 592 -6.83 20.64 -29.85
N HIS A 593 -7.00 19.37 -29.49
CA HIS A 593 -6.01 18.44 -28.96
C HIS A 593 -5.06 18.97 -27.87
N MET A 594 -5.42 18.81 -26.60
CA MET A 594 -4.43 18.87 -25.53
C MET A 594 -4.52 17.65 -24.62
N GLN A 595 -3.42 16.88 -24.66
CA GLN A 595 -3.06 15.83 -23.71
C GLN A 595 -2.99 16.36 -22.26
N PRO A 596 -2.89 15.49 -21.24
CA PRO A 596 -2.64 15.92 -19.86
C PRO A 596 -1.49 16.93 -19.83
N THR A 597 -1.57 17.94 -18.95
CA THR A 597 -0.41 18.82 -18.74
C THR A 597 0.76 17.95 -18.28
N ALA A 598 2.00 18.32 -18.58
CA ALA A 598 3.17 17.55 -18.13
C ALA A 598 3.15 17.32 -16.60
N ALA A 599 2.55 18.23 -15.82
CA ALA A 599 2.34 18.08 -14.38
C ALA A 599 1.27 17.04 -14.00
N GLU A 600 0.19 16.92 -14.76
CA GLU A 600 -0.82 15.87 -14.59
C GLU A 600 -0.30 14.50 -15.05
N ALA A 601 0.48 14.47 -16.14
CA ALA A 601 1.16 13.27 -16.62
C ALA A 601 2.27 12.78 -15.67
N ALA A 602 2.89 13.68 -14.91
CA ALA A 602 3.90 13.36 -13.89
C ALA A 602 3.30 12.95 -12.53
N ALA A 603 2.02 13.21 -12.29
CA ALA A 603 1.31 12.87 -11.06
C ALA A 603 1.31 11.37 -10.66
N PRO A 604 1.36 10.37 -11.57
CA PRO A 604 1.42 8.95 -11.21
C PRO A 604 2.66 8.58 -10.37
N ASN A 605 3.72 9.39 -10.41
CA ASN A 605 4.95 9.16 -9.65
C ASN A 605 5.08 10.10 -8.43
N SER A 606 4.09 10.96 -8.17
CA SER A 606 4.15 11.89 -7.04
C SER A 606 3.59 11.24 -5.76
N THR A 607 4.26 11.44 -4.63
CA THR A 607 3.88 10.91 -3.29
C THR A 607 2.60 11.55 -2.71
N GLY A 608 1.87 12.32 -3.53
CA GLY A 608 0.66 13.06 -3.14
C GLY A 608 0.91 14.28 -2.25
N LEU A 609 2.14 14.49 -1.74
CA LEU A 609 2.52 15.65 -0.91
C LEU A 609 2.90 16.89 -1.74
N GLY A 610 3.09 16.73 -3.05
CA GLY A 610 3.40 17.83 -3.95
C GLY A 610 2.18 18.71 -4.19
N VAL A 611 2.21 19.93 -3.66
CA VAL A 611 1.42 21.03 -4.24
C VAL A 611 1.82 21.11 -5.71
N PRO A 612 0.88 21.09 -6.68
CA PRO A 612 1.21 21.49 -8.03
C PRO A 612 1.52 22.99 -7.95
N ALA A 613 2.78 23.34 -7.73
CA ALA A 613 3.24 24.70 -7.90
C ALA A 613 2.97 25.03 -9.37
N ALA A 614 2.05 25.96 -9.61
CA ALA A 614 2.01 26.65 -10.90
C ALA A 614 3.44 27.16 -11.15
N SER A 615 4.04 26.74 -12.28
CA SER A 615 5.36 27.15 -12.79
C SER A 615 6.65 26.44 -12.32
N SER A 616 6.69 25.11 -12.16
CA SER A 616 7.98 24.40 -12.25
C SER A 616 8.38 24.21 -13.71
N GLY A 617 8.94 25.26 -14.31
CA GLY A 617 9.62 25.19 -15.60
C GLY A 617 10.75 24.17 -15.55
N ASN A 618 10.84 23.36 -16.61
CA ASN A 618 11.87 22.37 -16.82
C ASN A 618 13.28 23.01 -16.76
N PRO A 619 14.20 22.58 -15.86
CA PRO A 619 15.58 23.08 -15.83
C PRO A 619 16.40 22.71 -17.09
N GLN A 620 15.88 21.89 -18.00
CA GLN A 620 16.56 21.53 -19.25
C GLN A 620 16.21 22.40 -20.47
N ALA A 621 15.43 23.48 -20.29
CA ALA A 621 15.05 24.39 -21.39
C ALA A 621 15.93 25.66 -21.50
N SER A 622 17.07 25.74 -20.79
CA SER A 622 18.02 26.86 -20.85
C SER A 622 19.24 26.58 -21.73
N GLY A 623 19.00 25.98 -22.90
CA GLY A 623 20.03 25.74 -23.91
C GLY A 623 19.48 26.00 -25.31
N ASN A 624 19.30 27.27 -25.66
CA ASN A 624 19.37 27.83 -27.03
C ASN A 624 18.71 29.22 -27.09
N LEU A 625 19.40 30.24 -26.60
CA LEU A 625 19.18 31.63 -26.98
C LEU A 625 20.56 32.32 -27.10
N GLN A 626 21.23 32.06 -28.22
CA GLN A 626 22.29 32.90 -28.78
C GLN A 626 22.11 32.96 -30.30
N LYS A 627 21.33 33.95 -30.76
CA LYS A 627 21.61 34.88 -31.87
C LYS A 627 20.38 35.72 -32.16
#